data_AF-A0A4R5XN45-F1
#
_entry.id   AF-A0A4R5XN45-F1
#
_cell.length_a   1.000
_cell.length_b   1.000
_cell.length_c   1.000
_cell.angle_alpha   90.00
_cell.angle_beta   90.00
_cell.angle_gamma   90.00
#
_symmetry.space_group_name_H-M   'P 1'
#
loop_
_entity.id
_entity.type
_entity.pdbx_description
1 polymer ?
#
loop_
_entity_poly.entity_id
_entity_poly.type
_entity_poly.pdbx_seq_one_letter_code
_entity_poly.pdbx_strand_id
1 'polypeptide(L)'
;MVTYAASCANRYHVPVILNPAPVQKLPSELLSLVTYLTPNETEFSFLSGRSAETGLAIDSLLTRLQRAVIITQGEKGVIYKEKASNSQTSLPASSVEVVDTTGAGDCFNGVLAAKLAQGDTLEQAIQHAITAAGISVTKHGAQTGMPRV
;
A
#
# COMPACT_ATOMS: atom_id res chain seq x y z
N MET A 1 13.83 -14.70 4.23
CA MET A 1 13.11 -15.00 2.96
C MET A 1 12.64 -13.75 2.23
N VAL A 2 11.91 -12.81 2.87
CA VAL A 2 11.41 -11.59 2.20
C VAL A 2 12.53 -10.73 1.59
N THR A 3 13.60 -10.46 2.33
CA THR A 3 14.76 -9.70 1.83
C THR A 3 15.42 -10.34 0.60
N TYR A 4 15.49 -11.68 0.57
CA TYR A 4 16.05 -12.40 -0.56
C TYR A 4 15.17 -12.22 -1.82
N ALA A 5 13.85 -12.39 -1.69
CA ALA A 5 12.92 -12.17 -2.80
C ALA A 5 12.98 -10.71 -3.32
N ALA A 6 13.01 -9.73 -2.42
CA ALA A 6 13.16 -8.32 -2.78
C ALA A 6 14.50 -8.04 -3.48
N SER A 7 15.59 -8.68 -3.03
CA SER A 7 16.91 -8.56 -3.65
C SER A 7 16.91 -9.14 -5.08
N CYS A 8 16.29 -10.30 -5.28
CA CYS A 8 16.11 -10.89 -6.61
C CYS A 8 15.30 -9.97 -7.54
N ALA A 9 14.17 -9.45 -7.08
CA ALA A 9 13.35 -8.52 -7.87
C ALA A 9 14.15 -7.27 -8.26
N ASN A 10 14.87 -6.68 -7.31
CA ASN A 10 15.70 -5.51 -7.54
C ASN A 10 16.83 -5.77 -8.56
N ARG A 11 17.47 -6.94 -8.52
CA ARG A 11 18.49 -7.35 -9.51
C ARG A 11 17.96 -7.33 -10.95
N TYR A 12 16.68 -7.62 -11.15
CA TYR A 12 16.02 -7.61 -12.45
C TYR A 12 15.19 -6.34 -12.69
N HIS A 13 15.34 -5.30 -11.86
CA HIS A 13 14.60 -4.04 -11.96
C HIS A 13 13.06 -4.22 -11.92
N VAL A 14 12.60 -5.24 -11.20
CA VAL A 14 11.17 -5.49 -10.98
C VAL A 14 10.73 -4.70 -9.73
N PRO A 15 9.69 -3.85 -9.82
CA PRO A 15 9.17 -3.12 -8.68
C PRO A 15 8.72 -4.05 -7.54
N VAL A 16 9.02 -3.66 -6.30
CA VAL A 16 8.64 -4.39 -5.09
C VAL A 16 7.55 -3.63 -4.34
N ILE A 17 6.38 -4.26 -4.18
CA ILE A 17 5.32 -3.79 -3.27
C ILE A 17 5.45 -4.60 -1.97
N LEU A 18 5.57 -3.91 -0.84
CA LEU A 18 5.61 -4.55 0.47
C LEU A 18 4.42 -4.09 1.32
N ASN A 19 3.52 -5.03 1.59
CA ASN A 19 2.48 -4.89 2.61
C ASN A 19 3.04 -5.40 3.97
N PRO A 20 3.30 -4.53 4.95
CA PRO A 20 3.97 -4.92 6.19
C PRO A 20 3.00 -5.46 7.25
N ALA A 21 2.17 -6.45 6.90
CA ALA A 21 1.19 -7.06 7.80
C ALA A 21 1.52 -8.53 8.13
N PRO A 22 1.36 -8.99 9.39
CA PRO A 22 1.27 -8.15 10.58
C PRO A 22 2.59 -7.37 10.77
N VAL A 23 2.50 -6.17 11.35
CA VAL A 23 3.68 -5.31 11.45
C VAL A 23 4.75 -5.87 12.38
N GLN A 24 5.98 -5.77 11.90
CA GLN A 24 7.19 -6.15 12.62
C GLN A 24 8.31 -5.17 12.27
N LYS A 25 9.41 -5.21 13.02
CA LYS A 25 10.60 -4.43 12.68
C LYS A 25 11.14 -4.89 11.32
N LEU A 26 11.24 -3.95 10.38
CA LEU A 26 11.78 -4.22 9.05
C LEU A 26 13.26 -3.80 8.99
N PRO A 27 14.17 -4.69 8.56
CA PRO A 27 15.57 -4.34 8.34
C PRO A 27 15.70 -3.19 7.34
N SER A 28 16.64 -2.27 7.56
CA SER A 28 16.88 -1.15 6.65
C SER A 28 17.29 -1.61 5.25
N GLU A 29 17.99 -2.74 5.14
CA GLU A 29 18.31 -3.38 3.86
C GLU A 29 17.04 -3.71 3.07
N LEU A 30 16.06 -4.36 3.70
CA LEU A 30 14.78 -4.69 3.05
C LEU A 30 14.07 -3.42 2.57
N LEU A 31 13.97 -2.39 3.41
CA LEU A 31 13.27 -1.14 3.03
C LEU A 31 13.93 -0.46 1.82
N SER A 32 15.25 -0.50 1.71
CA SER A 32 15.97 0.07 0.55
C SER A 32 15.67 -0.64 -0.78
N LEU A 33 15.13 -1.86 -0.71
CA LEU A 33 14.70 -2.65 -1.87
C LEU A 33 13.22 -2.47 -2.20
N VAL A 34 12.44 -1.79 -1.34
CA VAL A 34 10.99 -1.63 -1.52
C VAL A 34 10.70 -0.42 -2.42
N THR A 35 9.96 -0.65 -3.50
CA THR A 35 9.49 0.41 -4.39
C THR A 35 8.27 1.11 -3.81
N TYR A 36 7.26 0.35 -3.40
CA TYR A 36 6.03 0.85 -2.80
C TYR A 36 5.79 0.15 -1.46
N LEU A 37 5.63 0.93 -0.38
CA LEU A 37 5.26 0.41 0.93
C LEU A 37 3.77 0.70 1.19
N THR A 38 2.99 -0.32 1.55
CA THR A 38 1.52 -0.24 1.68
C THR A 38 1.02 -0.53 3.10
N PRO A 39 1.42 0.22 4.15
CA PRO A 39 0.95 -0.03 5.50
C PRO A 39 -0.48 0.50 5.70
N ASN A 40 -1.20 -0.05 6.68
CA ASN A 40 -2.33 0.67 7.27
C ASN A 40 -1.88 1.72 8.31
N GLU A 41 -2.81 2.48 8.91
CA GLU A 41 -2.51 3.52 9.92
C GLU A 41 -1.72 2.98 11.14
N THR A 42 -2.09 1.79 11.64
CA THR A 42 -1.42 1.16 12.79
C THR A 42 -0.01 0.70 12.44
N GLU A 43 0.16 0.04 11.30
CA GLU A 43 1.44 -0.47 10.83
C GLU A 43 2.39 0.67 10.48
N PHE A 44 1.88 1.73 9.85
CA PHE A 44 2.64 2.94 9.56
C PHE A 44 3.13 3.60 10.85
N SER A 45 2.26 3.68 11.86
CA SER A 45 2.61 4.30 13.12
C SER A 45 3.71 3.53 13.84
N PHE A 46 3.64 2.20 13.79
CA PHE A 46 4.69 1.32 14.31
C PHE A 46 6.02 1.49 13.56
N LEU A 47 5.99 1.53 12.22
CA LEU A 47 7.22 1.63 11.40
C LEU A 47 7.91 2.99 11.47
N SER A 48 7.13 4.07 11.58
CA SER A 48 7.64 5.44 11.68
C SER A 48 7.98 5.87 13.11
N GLY A 49 7.45 5.17 14.12
CA GLY A 49 7.54 5.57 15.52
C GLY A 49 6.77 6.86 15.84
N ARG A 50 5.83 7.26 14.96
CA ARG A 50 5.04 8.51 15.01
C ARG A 50 3.61 8.22 14.54
N SER A 51 2.67 9.14 14.71
CA SER A 51 1.32 8.97 14.13
C SER A 51 1.32 9.15 12.60
N ALA A 52 0.39 8.48 11.92
CA ALA A 52 0.24 8.51 10.47
C ALA A 52 -0.01 9.90 9.85
N GLU A 53 -0.53 10.82 10.65
CA GLU A 53 -0.97 12.15 10.20
C GLU A 53 0.17 13.18 10.15
N THR A 54 1.40 12.80 10.53
CA THR A 54 2.53 13.74 10.52
C THR A 54 3.30 13.63 9.20
N GLY A 55 3.28 14.66 8.35
CA GLY A 55 4.05 14.68 7.09
C GLY A 55 5.54 14.36 7.27
N LEU A 56 6.15 14.77 8.39
CA LEU A 56 7.53 14.41 8.76
C LEU A 56 7.75 12.89 8.93
N ALA A 57 6.75 12.15 9.40
CA ALA A 57 6.83 10.70 9.56
C ALA A 57 6.85 10.00 8.20
N ILE A 58 6.04 10.49 7.26
CA ILE A 58 6.00 10.02 5.87
C ILE A 58 7.35 10.26 5.22
N ASP A 59 7.89 11.48 5.33
CA ASP A 59 9.18 11.84 4.75
C ASP A 59 10.31 10.98 5.30
N SER A 60 10.34 10.77 6.62
CA SER A 60 11.34 9.92 7.26
C SER A 60 11.34 8.50 6.70
N LEU A 61 10.17 7.88 6.54
CA LEU A 61 10.06 6.53 5.98
C LEU A 61 10.42 6.50 4.50
N LEU A 62 10.00 7.52 3.74
CA LEU A 62 10.22 7.64 2.31
C LEU A 62 11.71 7.76 1.94
N THR A 63 12.55 8.33 2.82
CA THR A 63 14.01 8.34 2.61
C THR A 63 14.60 6.94 2.44
N ARG A 64 13.98 5.93 3.08
CA ARG A 64 14.42 4.53 3.13
C ARG A 64 13.84 3.68 2.01
N LEU A 65 12.92 4.21 1.21
CA LEU A 65 12.23 3.53 0.10
C LEU A 65 12.76 4.00 -1.25
N GLN A 66 12.45 3.27 -2.32
CA GLN A 66 12.83 3.68 -3.67
C GLN A 66 11.86 4.71 -4.26
N ARG A 67 10.54 4.56 -4.05
CA ARG A 67 9.55 5.39 -4.74
C ARG A 67 8.43 5.97 -3.87
N ALA A 68 7.60 5.19 -3.19
CA ALA A 68 6.43 5.75 -2.51
C ALA A 68 6.01 4.99 -1.25
N VAL A 69 5.30 5.71 -0.37
CA VAL A 69 4.51 5.13 0.71
C VAL A 69 3.03 5.41 0.48
N ILE A 70 2.19 4.40 0.69
CA ILE A 70 0.75 4.40 0.40
C ILE A 70 0.05 3.87 1.65
N ILE A 71 -0.52 4.78 2.44
CA ILE A 71 -1.15 4.47 3.74
C ILE A 71 -2.64 4.25 3.53
N THR A 72 -3.12 3.03 3.74
CA THR A 72 -4.56 2.71 3.71
C THR A 72 -5.23 3.10 5.02
N GLN A 73 -6.38 3.77 4.95
CA GLN A 73 -7.10 4.33 6.11
C GLN A 73 -8.56 3.87 6.19
N GLY A 74 -8.85 2.66 5.70
CA GLY A 74 -10.21 2.10 5.69
C GLY A 74 -11.22 3.03 5.01
N GLU A 75 -12.23 3.46 5.75
CA GLU A 75 -13.30 4.37 5.27
C GLU A 75 -12.80 5.78 4.89
N LYS A 76 -11.63 6.21 5.37
CA LYS A 76 -11.05 7.51 4.98
C LYS A 76 -10.37 7.45 3.60
N GLY A 77 -10.09 6.25 3.09
CA GLY A 77 -9.43 6.03 1.80
C GLY A 77 -7.93 5.81 1.94
N VAL A 78 -7.14 6.57 1.19
CA VAL A 78 -5.68 6.40 1.09
C VAL A 78 -4.98 7.76 1.13
N ILE A 79 -3.89 7.84 1.88
CA ILE A 79 -2.89 8.89 1.76
C ILE A 79 -1.65 8.29 1.09
N TYR A 80 -1.07 8.96 0.09
CA TYR A 80 0.22 8.54 -0.46
C TYR A 80 1.14 9.72 -0.73
N LYS A 81 2.45 9.42 -0.77
CA LYS A 81 3.49 10.37 -1.16
C LYS A 81 4.58 9.65 -1.96
N GLU A 82 4.91 10.21 -3.12
CA GLU A 82 6.07 9.80 -3.92
C GLU A 82 7.33 10.55 -3.49
N LYS A 83 8.48 9.89 -3.51
CA LYS A 83 9.79 10.41 -3.12
C LYS A 83 10.23 11.60 -3.98
N ALA A 84 9.82 11.61 -5.24
CA ALA A 84 10.09 12.71 -6.17
C ALA A 84 9.13 13.90 -6.00
N SER A 85 8.08 13.75 -5.17
CA SER A 85 7.07 14.79 -4.94
C SER A 85 7.25 15.43 -3.57
N ASN A 86 7.10 16.75 -3.52
CA ASN A 86 7.00 17.48 -2.25
C ASN A 86 5.58 17.41 -1.65
N SER A 87 4.59 17.04 -2.46
CA SER A 87 3.18 17.03 -2.08
C SER A 87 2.73 15.63 -1.67
N GLN A 88 1.93 15.60 -0.60
CA GLN A 88 1.13 14.44 -0.19
C GLN A 88 -0.23 14.52 -0.87
N THR A 89 -0.75 13.37 -1.33
CA THR A 89 -2.08 13.26 -1.94
C THR A 89 -2.98 12.41 -1.05
N SER A 90 -4.26 12.78 -0.98
CA SER A 90 -5.31 12.01 -0.31
C SER A 90 -6.38 11.66 -1.33
N LEU A 91 -6.81 10.40 -1.33
CA LEU A 91 -7.88 9.87 -2.16
C LEU A 91 -8.96 9.25 -1.27
N PRO A 92 -10.24 9.64 -1.42
CA PRO A 92 -11.31 9.15 -0.57
C PRO A 92 -11.61 7.67 -0.84
N ALA A 93 -12.14 6.97 0.17
CA ALA A 93 -12.65 5.61 -0.02
C ALA A 93 -13.87 5.59 -0.95
N SER A 94 -14.16 4.42 -1.51
CA SER A 94 -15.44 4.19 -2.17
C SER A 94 -16.57 4.14 -1.14
N SER A 95 -17.65 4.89 -1.38
CA SER A 95 -18.86 4.83 -0.55
C SER A 95 -19.63 3.54 -0.87
N VAL A 96 -19.54 2.56 0.03
CA VAL A 96 -20.13 1.23 -0.11
C VAL A 96 -20.67 0.74 1.25
N GLU A 97 -21.67 -0.13 1.24
CA GLU A 97 -22.15 -0.81 2.44
C GLU A 97 -21.15 -1.91 2.86
N VAL A 98 -20.66 -1.83 4.09
CA VAL A 98 -19.64 -2.74 4.61
C VAL A 98 -20.30 -3.95 5.26
N VAL A 99 -19.98 -5.14 4.76
CA VAL A 99 -20.43 -6.43 5.29
C VAL A 99 -19.31 -7.16 6.01
N ASP A 100 -18.12 -7.25 5.41
CA ASP A 100 -16.95 -7.93 5.96
C ASP A 100 -15.67 -7.29 5.43
N THR A 101 -14.78 -6.80 6.30
CA THR A 101 -13.53 -6.14 5.87
C THR A 101 -12.35 -7.09 5.67
N THR A 102 -12.56 -8.38 5.91
CA THR A 102 -11.52 -9.41 5.83
C THR A 102 -10.96 -9.50 4.41
N GLY A 103 -9.64 -9.27 4.27
CA GLY A 103 -8.94 -9.35 2.98
C GLY A 103 -9.00 -8.08 2.12
N ALA A 104 -9.61 -6.99 2.59
CA ALA A 104 -9.66 -5.72 1.85
C ALA A 104 -8.25 -5.19 1.51
N GLY A 105 -7.30 -5.33 2.45
CA GLY A 105 -5.89 -4.96 2.22
C GLY A 105 -5.21 -5.83 1.16
N ASP A 106 -5.49 -7.14 1.14
CA ASP A 106 -4.94 -8.05 0.13
C ASP A 106 -5.54 -7.75 -1.26
N CYS A 107 -6.83 -7.47 -1.32
CA CYS A 107 -7.52 -7.01 -2.54
C CYS A 107 -6.90 -5.71 -3.07
N PHE A 108 -6.69 -4.72 -2.19
CA PHE A 108 -6.03 -3.46 -2.52
C PHE A 108 -4.65 -3.70 -3.14
N ASN A 109 -3.79 -4.46 -2.46
CA ASN A 109 -2.43 -4.73 -2.93
C ASN A 109 -2.40 -5.52 -4.25
N GLY A 110 -3.30 -6.49 -4.41
CA GLY A 110 -3.40 -7.28 -5.64
C GLY A 110 -3.77 -6.42 -6.85
N VAL A 111 -4.77 -5.55 -6.70
CA VAL A 111 -5.22 -4.64 -7.78
C VAL A 111 -4.17 -3.55 -8.04
N LEU A 112 -3.56 -3.00 -6.99
CA LEU A 112 -2.45 -2.06 -7.13
C LEU A 112 -1.32 -2.67 -7.97
N ALA A 113 -0.90 -3.89 -7.64
CA ALA A 113 0.15 -4.61 -8.38
C ALA A 113 -0.25 -4.85 -9.85
N ALA A 114 -1.49 -5.31 -10.09
CA ALA A 114 -1.99 -5.58 -11.43
C ALA A 114 -2.02 -4.32 -12.30
N LYS A 115 -2.51 -3.20 -11.75
CA LYS A 115 -2.63 -1.92 -12.49
C LYS A 115 -1.28 -1.29 -12.78
N LEU A 116 -0.37 -1.29 -11.81
CA LEU A 116 1.01 -0.87 -12.04
C LEU A 116 1.71 -1.72 -13.11
N ALA A 117 1.47 -3.04 -13.14
CA ALA A 117 2.01 -3.92 -14.17
C ALA A 117 1.39 -3.68 -15.57
N GLN A 118 0.19 -3.11 -15.65
CA GLN A 118 -0.48 -2.70 -16.89
C GLN A 118 0.00 -1.33 -17.41
N GLY A 119 0.84 -0.62 -16.65
CA GLY A 119 1.40 0.68 -17.04
C GLY A 119 0.62 1.89 -16.53
N ASP A 120 -0.36 1.70 -15.65
CA ASP A 120 -1.10 2.79 -15.02
C ASP A 120 -0.15 3.68 -14.18
N THR A 121 -0.50 4.96 -14.06
CA THR A 121 0.16 5.83 -13.08
C THR A 121 -0.16 5.37 -11.65
N LEU A 122 0.67 5.79 -10.68
CA LEU A 122 0.45 5.40 -9.28
C LEU A 122 -0.93 5.83 -8.78
N GLU A 123 -1.37 7.05 -9.11
CA GLU A 123 -2.68 7.56 -8.72
C GLU A 123 -3.82 6.73 -9.31
N GLN A 124 -3.75 6.41 -10.61
CA GLN A 124 -4.74 5.54 -11.28
C GLN A 124 -4.79 4.15 -10.63
N ALA A 125 -3.63 3.54 -10.39
CA ALA A 125 -3.54 2.24 -9.76
C ALA A 125 -4.13 2.24 -8.33
N ILE A 126 -3.88 3.30 -7.55
CA ILE A 126 -4.49 3.47 -6.21
C ILE A 126 -6.01 3.64 -6.33
N GLN A 127 -6.51 4.44 -7.26
CA GLN A 127 -7.95 4.66 -7.43
C GLN A 127 -8.69 3.36 -7.79
N HIS A 128 -8.08 2.53 -8.65
CA HIS A 128 -8.59 1.19 -8.96
C HIS A 128 -8.55 0.27 -7.73
N ALA A 129 -7.46 0.30 -6.97
CA ALA A 129 -7.30 -0.50 -5.75
C ALA A 129 -8.31 -0.11 -4.65
N ILE A 130 -8.57 1.19 -4.45
CA ILE A 130 -9.62 1.68 -3.54
C ILE A 130 -10.99 1.12 -3.94
N THR A 131 -11.32 1.22 -5.23
CA THR A 131 -12.60 0.75 -5.76
C THR A 131 -12.77 -0.76 -5.56
N ALA A 132 -11.73 -1.53 -5.87
CA ALA A 132 -11.75 -2.98 -5.70
C ALA A 132 -11.84 -3.41 -4.24
N ALA A 133 -11.09 -2.76 -3.35
CA ALA A 133 -11.17 -2.99 -1.91
C ALA A 133 -12.58 -2.67 -1.38
N GLY A 134 -13.16 -1.54 -1.79
CA GLY A 134 -14.54 -1.19 -1.46
C GLY A 134 -15.54 -2.26 -1.91
N ILE A 135 -15.44 -2.76 -3.14
CA ILE A 135 -16.31 -3.85 -3.60
C ILE A 135 -16.10 -5.12 -2.78
N SER A 136 -14.85 -5.45 -2.42
CA SER A 136 -14.55 -6.68 -1.69
C SER A 136 -15.22 -6.75 -0.32
N VAL A 137 -15.45 -5.59 0.31
CA VAL A 137 -16.07 -5.55 1.64
C VAL A 137 -17.59 -5.65 1.63
N THR A 138 -18.21 -5.65 0.45
CA THR A 138 -19.67 -5.80 0.28
C THR A 138 -20.15 -7.25 0.31
N LYS A 139 -19.22 -8.21 0.41
CA LYS A 139 -19.48 -9.66 0.41
C LYS A 139 -18.71 -10.32 1.55
N HIS A 140 -19.21 -11.47 2.02
CA HIS A 140 -18.51 -12.25 3.04
C HIS A 140 -17.28 -12.96 2.45
N GLY A 141 -16.17 -12.97 3.20
CA GLY A 141 -14.97 -13.77 2.95
C GLY A 141 -13.96 -13.16 1.96
N ALA A 142 -12.67 -13.31 2.29
CA ALA A 142 -11.55 -12.67 1.59
C ALA A 142 -11.45 -13.01 0.08
N GLN A 143 -11.49 -14.29 -0.29
CA GLN A 143 -11.37 -14.71 -1.69
C GLN A 143 -12.68 -14.55 -2.47
N THR A 144 -13.81 -14.84 -1.82
CA THR A 144 -15.16 -14.74 -2.41
C THR A 144 -15.58 -13.29 -2.66
N GLY A 145 -14.99 -12.34 -1.93
CA GLY A 145 -15.16 -10.91 -2.13
C GLY A 145 -14.34 -10.31 -3.28
N MET A 146 -13.29 -10.97 -3.78
CA MET A 146 -12.41 -10.34 -4.79
C MET A 146 -13.16 -10.05 -6.11
N PRO A 147 -13.13 -8.79 -6.60
CA PRO A 147 -13.73 -8.44 -7.88
C PRO A 147 -12.89 -8.94 -9.05
N ARG A 148 -13.52 -9.16 -10.21
CA ARG A 148 -12.82 -9.37 -11.48
C ARG A 148 -12.45 -7.98 -12.03
N VAL A 149 -11.16 -7.70 -12.12
CA VAL A 149 -10.57 -6.43 -12.62
C VAL A 149 -9.94 -6.57 -14.00
#